data_AF-U1L9J3-F1
#
_entry.id   AF-U1L9J3-F1
#
_cell.length_a   1.000
_cell.length_b   1.000
_cell.length_c   1.000
_cell.angle_alpha   90.00
_cell.angle_beta   90.00
_cell.angle_gamma   90.00
#
_symmetry.space_group_name_H-M   'P 1'
#
loop_
_entity.id
_entity.type
_entity.pdbx_description
1 polymer ?
#
loop_
_entity_poly.entity_id
_entity_poly.type
_entity_poly.pdbx_seq_one_letter_code
_entity_poly.pdbx_strand_id
1 'polypeptide(L)'
;MQKMLQLLGDRRAMLQEEGKSQRGFTLVELLVVVIIIGILAGIAIPVFLNQRESAWRAEVESDLKNAALAAETYSVQKGGSYDGLTLDKLVEQGFETNVAGTGYLTVVETDSNFTIVAKHPDLGGDTLKYDSNAGGLQEWVEATTPPTTPSN
;
A
#
# COMPACT_ATOMS: atom_id res chain seq x y z
N MET A 1 25.82 43.89 -66.61
CA MET A 1 26.81 43.14 -65.80
C MET A 1 26.69 43.41 -64.30
N GLN A 2 26.46 44.63 -63.82
CA GLN A 2 26.31 44.93 -62.37
C GLN A 2 25.12 44.22 -61.68
N LYS A 3 23.99 44.05 -62.38
CA LYS A 3 22.80 43.35 -61.83
C LYS A 3 22.98 41.83 -61.62
N MET A 4 23.99 41.24 -62.27
CA MET A 4 24.34 39.82 -62.13
C MET A 4 25.20 39.55 -60.88
N LEU A 5 26.03 40.52 -60.47
CA LEU A 5 26.78 40.42 -59.21
C LEU A 5 25.89 40.63 -57.97
N GLN A 6 24.83 41.43 -58.08
CA GLN A 6 23.91 41.69 -56.96
C GLN A 6 23.08 40.44 -56.60
N LEU A 7 22.63 39.67 -57.59
CA LEU A 7 21.92 38.39 -57.43
C LEU A 7 22.76 37.29 -56.76
N LEU A 8 24.09 37.39 -56.80
CA LEU A 8 25.00 36.48 -56.12
C LEU A 8 25.34 36.93 -54.70
N GLY A 9 25.20 38.23 -54.37
CA GLY A 9 25.34 38.75 -53.01
C GLY A 9 24.18 38.32 -52.11
N ASP A 10 22.95 38.49 -52.59
CA ASP A 10 21.74 38.18 -51.81
C ASP A 10 21.52 36.67 -51.63
N ARG A 11 21.94 35.84 -52.60
CA ARG A 11 21.92 34.37 -52.47
C ARG A 11 22.88 33.84 -51.39
N ARG A 12 23.93 34.58 -51.03
CA ARG A 12 24.84 34.18 -49.95
C ARG A 12 24.28 34.48 -48.57
N ALA A 13 23.40 35.48 -48.45
CA ALA A 13 22.67 35.76 -47.21
C ALA A 13 21.56 34.72 -46.95
N MET A 14 20.89 34.22 -47.99
CA MET A 14 19.83 33.18 -47.86
C MET A 14 20.34 31.76 -47.60
N LEU A 15 21.62 31.46 -47.86
CA LEU A 15 22.24 30.17 -47.45
C LEU A 15 22.76 30.17 -46.01
N GLN A 16 22.64 31.31 -45.31
CA GLN A 16 22.98 31.45 -43.88
C GLN A 16 21.73 31.43 -42.99
N GLU A 17 20.59 30.91 -43.48
CA GLU A 17 19.45 30.64 -42.62
C GLU A 17 19.57 29.25 -41.97
N GLU A 18 19.55 29.28 -40.64
CA GLU A 18 19.03 28.24 -39.76
C GLU A 18 19.82 26.94 -39.58
N GLY A 19 21.11 27.05 -39.31
CA GLY A 19 21.74 26.13 -38.36
C GLY A 19 21.23 26.40 -36.93
N LYS A 20 19.96 26.12 -36.64
CA LYS A 20 19.39 26.21 -35.27
C LYS A 20 20.32 25.42 -34.36
N SER A 21 21.06 26.13 -33.51
CA SER A 21 22.01 25.56 -32.55
C SER A 21 21.30 24.50 -31.72
N GLN A 22 21.48 23.23 -32.08
CA GLN A 22 21.05 22.12 -31.26
C GLN A 22 21.95 22.14 -30.02
N ARG A 23 21.47 22.78 -28.96
CA ARG A 23 22.06 22.71 -27.63
C ARG A 23 21.87 21.28 -27.13
N GLY A 24 22.89 20.45 -27.28
CA GLY A 24 22.94 19.13 -26.64
C GLY A 24 23.05 19.28 -25.13
N PHE A 25 22.47 18.35 -24.37
CA PHE A 25 22.71 18.22 -22.93
C PHE A 25 24.20 17.98 -22.68
N THR A 26 24.78 18.71 -21.75
CA THR A 26 26.14 18.41 -21.30
C THR A 26 26.12 17.17 -20.41
N LEU A 27 27.20 16.38 -20.44
CA LEU A 27 27.35 15.23 -19.52
C LEU A 27 27.34 15.67 -18.06
N VAL A 28 27.79 16.89 -17.77
CA VAL A 28 27.82 17.46 -16.42
C VAL A 28 26.41 17.77 -15.92
N GLU A 29 25.52 18.29 -16.77
CA GLU A 29 24.12 18.51 -16.42
C GLU A 29 23.42 17.20 -16.07
N LEU A 30 23.65 16.13 -16.84
CA LEU A 30 23.07 14.83 -16.51
C LEU A 30 23.71 14.20 -15.26
N LEU A 31 25.01 14.38 -15.04
CA LEU A 31 25.73 13.88 -13.86
C LEU A 31 25.15 14.45 -12.56
N VAL A 32 24.99 15.78 -12.48
CA VAL A 32 24.46 16.43 -11.27
C VAL A 32 23.02 15.98 -10.99
N VAL A 33 22.21 15.79 -12.03
CA VAL A 33 20.82 15.35 -11.87
C VAL A 33 20.73 13.95 -11.27
N VAL A 34 21.50 12.98 -11.77
CA VAL A 34 21.46 11.62 -11.21
C VAL A 34 22.02 11.56 -9.79
N ILE A 35 22.97 12.43 -9.44
CA ILE A 35 23.46 12.57 -8.06
C ILE A 35 22.34 13.06 -7.14
N ILE A 36 21.61 14.11 -7.53
CA ILE A 36 20.52 14.65 -6.72
C ILE A 36 19.39 13.62 -6.59
N ILE A 37 18.95 12.99 -7.68
CA ILE A 37 17.93 11.94 -7.64
C ILE A 37 18.40 10.75 -6.79
N GLY A 38 19.68 10.38 -6.85
CA GLY A 38 20.26 9.32 -6.02
C GLY A 38 20.16 9.62 -4.53
N ILE A 39 20.47 10.85 -4.10
CA ILE A 39 20.35 11.28 -2.70
C ILE A 39 18.87 11.25 -2.26
N LEU A 40 17.97 11.81 -3.08
CA LEU A 40 16.54 11.84 -2.76
C LEU A 40 15.95 10.42 -2.68
N ALA A 41 16.26 9.56 -3.65
CA ALA A 41 15.79 8.17 -3.68
C ALA A 41 16.31 7.37 -2.48
N GLY A 42 17.56 7.61 -2.05
CA GLY A 42 18.16 6.95 -0.89
C GLY A 42 17.39 7.18 0.42
N ILE A 43 16.79 8.36 0.61
CA ILE A 43 15.96 8.67 1.78
C ILE A 43 14.50 8.29 1.53
N ALA A 44 13.98 8.53 0.33
CA ALA A 44 12.58 8.35 0.00
C ALA A 44 12.15 6.87 0.03
N ILE A 45 12.98 5.95 -0.48
CA ILE A 45 12.64 4.53 -0.55
C ILE A 45 12.37 3.91 0.83
N PRO A 46 13.28 3.96 1.83
CA PRO A 46 13.02 3.33 3.13
C PRO A 46 11.82 3.97 3.84
N VAL A 47 11.66 5.30 3.74
CA VAL A 47 10.53 6.01 4.33
C VAL A 47 9.21 5.57 3.69
N PHE A 48 9.17 5.47 2.36
CA PHE A 48 7.99 5.03 1.63
C PHE A 48 7.61 3.59 1.97
N LEU A 49 8.60 2.69 2.08
CA LEU A 49 8.36 1.29 2.46
C LEU A 49 7.76 1.18 3.87
N ASN A 50 8.30 1.92 4.85
CA ASN A 50 7.78 1.95 6.22
C ASN A 50 6.36 2.56 6.29
N GLN A 51 6.10 3.63 5.53
CA GLN A 51 4.76 4.22 5.46
C GLN A 51 3.75 3.24 4.86
N ARG A 52 4.14 2.50 3.82
CA ARG A 52 3.29 1.50 3.19
C ARG A 52 2.98 0.35 4.15
N GLU A 53 3.97 -0.14 4.89
CA GLU A 53 3.76 -1.16 5.91
C GLU A 53 2.80 -0.69 7.02
N SER A 54 2.99 0.55 7.49
CA SER A 54 2.09 1.17 8.48
C SER A 54 0.67 1.31 7.96
N ALA A 55 0.50 1.63 6.67
CA ALA A 55 -0.81 1.72 6.02
C ALA A 55 -1.51 0.36 5.97
N TRP A 56 -0.79 -0.72 5.62
CA TRP A 56 -1.33 -2.08 5.66
C TRP A 56 -1.73 -2.50 7.07
N ARG A 57 -0.93 -2.16 8.09
CA ARG A 57 -1.29 -2.44 9.49
C ARG A 57 -2.57 -1.69 9.90
N ALA A 58 -2.70 -0.42 9.52
CA ALA A 58 -3.90 0.36 9.79
C ALA A 58 -5.15 -0.17 9.06
N GLU A 59 -4.98 -0.64 7.81
CA GLU A 59 -6.04 -1.29 7.03
C GLU A 59 -6.54 -2.56 7.73
N VAL A 60 -5.63 -3.44 8.15
CA VAL A 60 -5.96 -4.66 8.91
C VAL A 60 -6.70 -4.35 10.22
N GLU A 61 -6.24 -3.33 10.95
CA GLU A 61 -6.89 -2.93 12.20
C GLU A 61 -8.32 -2.44 11.95
N SER A 62 -8.53 -1.64 10.90
CA SER A 62 -9.86 -1.17 10.49
C SER A 62 -10.76 -2.32 10.07
N ASP A 63 -10.26 -3.23 9.24
CA ASP A 63 -11.00 -4.40 8.77
C ASP A 63 -11.42 -5.29 9.93
N LEU A 64 -10.54 -5.56 10.90
CA LEU A 64 -10.89 -6.35 12.09
C LEU A 64 -11.98 -5.68 12.93
N LYS A 65 -11.95 -4.36 13.10
CA LYS A 65 -13.02 -3.63 13.80
C LYS A 65 -14.35 -3.72 13.06
N ASN A 66 -14.33 -3.59 11.74
CA ASN A 66 -15.52 -3.70 10.91
C ASN A 66 -16.08 -5.13 10.91
N ALA A 67 -15.20 -6.13 10.84
CA ALA A 67 -15.55 -7.54 10.95
C ALA A 67 -16.15 -7.87 12.33
N ALA A 68 -15.58 -7.31 13.41
CA ALA A 68 -16.14 -7.45 14.75
C ALA A 68 -17.55 -6.82 14.85
N LEU A 69 -17.76 -5.63 14.28
CA LEU A 69 -19.09 -5.01 14.24
C LEU A 69 -20.12 -5.87 13.47
N ALA A 70 -19.70 -6.48 12.36
CA ALA A 70 -20.51 -7.44 11.61
C ALA A 70 -20.83 -8.68 12.46
N ALA A 71 -19.87 -9.20 13.23
CA ALA A 71 -20.08 -10.31 14.15
C ALA A 71 -21.08 -9.97 15.27
N GLU A 72 -20.99 -8.76 15.83
CA GLU A 72 -21.97 -8.28 16.82
C GLU A 72 -23.37 -8.17 16.22
N THR A 73 -23.48 -7.67 14.99
CA THR A 73 -24.75 -7.56 14.27
C THR A 73 -25.37 -8.95 14.03
N TYR A 74 -24.55 -9.94 13.67
CA TYR A 74 -24.97 -11.33 13.56
C TYR A 74 -25.50 -11.88 14.88
N SER A 75 -24.78 -11.65 15.99
CA SER A 75 -25.18 -12.10 17.32
C SER A 75 -26.53 -11.53 17.75
N VAL A 76 -26.76 -10.24 17.50
CA VAL A 76 -28.07 -9.60 17.78
C VAL A 76 -29.21 -10.31 17.04
N GLN A 77 -29.01 -10.71 15.78
CA GLN A 77 -30.03 -11.45 15.01
C GLN A 77 -30.22 -12.90 15.50
N LYS A 78 -29.17 -13.49 16.09
CA LYS A 78 -29.17 -14.85 16.65
C LYS A 78 -29.50 -14.90 18.14
N GLY A 79 -29.98 -13.81 18.73
CA GLY A 79 -30.39 -13.78 20.13
C GLY A 79 -29.23 -13.78 21.13
N GLY A 80 -28.09 -13.19 20.76
CA GLY A 80 -26.90 -13.06 21.59
C GLY A 80 -25.87 -14.18 21.44
N SER A 81 -26.02 -15.03 20.42
CA SER A 81 -25.10 -16.15 20.16
C SER A 81 -24.30 -15.94 18.88
N TYR A 82 -23.02 -16.34 18.91
CA TYR A 82 -22.14 -16.35 17.74
C TYR A 82 -22.05 -17.73 17.06
N ASP A 83 -22.88 -18.71 17.43
CA ASP A 83 -22.88 -20.03 16.82
C ASP A 83 -23.06 -19.96 15.28
N GLY A 84 -22.19 -20.66 14.56
CA GLY A 84 -22.14 -20.69 13.10
C GLY A 84 -21.64 -19.40 12.44
N LEU A 85 -21.04 -18.48 13.20
CA LEU A 85 -20.42 -17.28 12.66
C LEU A 85 -19.20 -17.66 11.80
N THR A 86 -19.28 -17.41 10.51
CA THR A 86 -18.18 -17.64 9.55
C THR A 86 -17.90 -16.38 8.75
N LEU A 87 -16.82 -16.36 7.97
CA LEU A 87 -16.50 -15.23 7.09
C LEU A 87 -17.66 -14.89 6.14
N ASP A 88 -18.33 -15.89 5.58
CA ASP A 88 -19.50 -15.68 4.71
C ASP A 88 -20.64 -14.98 5.47
N LYS A 89 -20.84 -15.30 6.75
CA LYS A 89 -21.83 -14.62 7.59
C LYS A 89 -21.48 -13.17 7.87
N LEU A 90 -20.19 -12.84 8.01
CA LEU A 90 -19.75 -11.45 8.13
C LEU A 90 -20.04 -10.67 6.84
N VAL A 91 -19.79 -11.28 5.68
CA VAL A 91 -20.09 -10.67 4.37
C VAL A 91 -21.61 -10.45 4.21
N GLU A 92 -22.44 -11.40 4.65
CA GLU A 92 -23.90 -11.21 4.71
C GLU A 92 -24.31 -10.03 5.61
N GLN A 93 -23.52 -9.71 6.64
CA GLN A 93 -23.72 -8.54 7.50
C GLN A 93 -23.05 -7.25 6.97
N GLY A 94 -22.56 -7.27 5.72
CA GLY A 94 -21.99 -6.08 5.06
C GLY A 94 -20.50 -5.85 5.32
N PHE A 95 -19.78 -6.84 5.85
CA PHE A 95 -18.32 -6.78 5.90
C PHE A 95 -17.73 -6.96 4.49
N GLU A 96 -16.88 -6.04 4.07
CA GLU A 96 -16.10 -6.12 2.84
C GLU A 96 -14.64 -5.78 3.15
N THR A 97 -13.71 -6.45 2.46
CA THR A 97 -12.28 -6.12 2.51
C THR A 97 -11.74 -5.92 1.11
N ASN A 98 -10.84 -4.96 0.96
CA ASN A 98 -10.15 -4.70 -0.30
C ASN A 98 -8.88 -5.54 -0.46
N VAL A 99 -8.52 -6.34 0.56
CA VAL A 99 -7.33 -7.18 0.55
C VAL A 99 -7.64 -8.48 -0.20
N ALA A 100 -7.15 -8.56 -1.45
CA ALA A 100 -7.30 -9.75 -2.28
C ALA A 100 -6.32 -10.85 -1.81
N GLY A 101 -6.83 -11.89 -1.15
CA GLY A 101 -6.04 -13.06 -0.80
C GLY A 101 -6.81 -14.11 -0.01
N THR A 102 -6.75 -15.37 -0.45
CA THR A 102 -7.21 -16.51 0.34
C THR A 102 -6.44 -16.55 1.67
N GLY A 103 -7.15 -16.53 2.80
CA GLY A 103 -6.55 -16.59 4.14
C GLY A 103 -6.25 -15.25 4.79
N TYR A 104 -6.72 -14.12 4.23
CA TYR A 104 -6.61 -12.82 4.88
C TYR A 104 -7.28 -12.78 6.25
N LEU A 105 -8.49 -13.36 6.38
CA LEU A 105 -9.24 -13.45 7.63
C LEU A 105 -9.61 -14.89 7.95
N THR A 106 -9.48 -15.25 9.22
CA THR A 106 -9.98 -16.51 9.79
C THR A 106 -10.86 -16.18 10.98
N VAL A 107 -12.08 -16.72 10.97
CA VAL A 107 -13.05 -16.58 12.06
C VAL A 107 -13.06 -17.88 12.85
N VAL A 108 -13.02 -17.76 14.17
CA VAL A 108 -13.19 -18.87 15.11
C VAL A 108 -14.24 -18.44 16.13
N GLU A 109 -15.36 -19.14 16.16
CA GLU A 109 -16.48 -18.86 17.02
C GLU A 109 -16.67 -19.89 18.14
N THR A 110 -17.40 -19.45 19.16
CA THR A 110 -18.02 -20.26 20.20
C THR A 110 -19.42 -19.68 20.43
N ASP A 111 -20.27 -20.38 21.19
CA ASP A 111 -21.63 -19.90 21.44
C ASP A 111 -21.71 -18.47 22.00
N SER A 112 -20.72 -18.05 22.80
CA SER A 112 -20.71 -16.77 23.52
C SER A 112 -19.62 -15.79 23.11
N ASN A 113 -18.63 -16.21 22.33
CA ASN A 113 -17.48 -15.39 21.95
C ASN A 113 -17.02 -15.70 20.54
N PHE A 114 -16.30 -14.79 19.93
CA PHE A 114 -15.63 -15.00 18.66
C PHE A 114 -14.22 -14.42 18.67
N THR A 115 -13.39 -14.96 17.79
CA THR A 115 -12.04 -14.51 17.52
C THR A 115 -11.88 -14.38 16.01
N ILE A 116 -11.38 -13.23 15.57
CA ILE A 116 -11.05 -12.98 14.16
C ILE A 116 -9.56 -12.72 14.06
N VAL A 117 -8.86 -13.51 13.25
CA VAL A 117 -7.43 -13.37 13.00
C VAL A 117 -7.26 -12.85 11.57
N ALA A 118 -6.50 -11.77 11.42
CA ALA A 118 -6.13 -11.21 10.14
C ALA A 118 -4.64 -11.41 9.84
N LYS A 119 -4.32 -11.72 8.59
CA LYS A 119 -2.96 -11.91 8.07
C LYS A 119 -2.81 -11.25 6.71
N HIS A 120 -2.22 -10.07 6.67
CA HIS A 120 -1.96 -9.37 5.41
C HIS A 120 -0.83 -10.06 4.63
N PRO A 121 -0.97 -10.32 3.32
CA PRO A 121 0.02 -11.06 2.53
C PRO A 121 1.41 -10.37 2.51
N ASP A 122 1.44 -9.04 2.54
CA ASP A 122 2.68 -8.26 2.47
C ASP A 122 3.34 -7.96 3.83
N LEU A 123 2.75 -8.38 4.96
CA LEU A 123 3.30 -8.15 6.31
C LEU A 123 4.16 -9.32 6.82
N GLY A 124 4.80 -10.07 5.92
CA GLY A 124 5.76 -11.12 6.31
C GLY A 124 5.17 -12.29 7.12
N GLY A 125 3.84 -12.37 7.22
CA GLY A 125 3.14 -13.37 8.00
C GLY A 125 2.68 -12.92 9.38
N ASP A 126 2.94 -11.67 9.76
CA ASP A 126 2.43 -11.07 11.00
C ASP A 126 0.91 -11.15 11.05
N THR A 127 0.39 -11.33 12.27
CA THR A 127 -1.04 -11.45 12.50
C THR A 127 -1.53 -10.43 13.51
N LEU A 128 -2.76 -9.97 13.30
CA LEU A 128 -3.52 -9.19 14.27
C LEU A 128 -4.78 -9.97 14.62
N LYS A 129 -5.19 -9.92 15.88
CA LYS A 129 -6.35 -10.66 16.39
C LYS A 129 -7.35 -9.69 17.00
N TYR A 130 -8.63 -9.89 16.72
CA TYR A 130 -9.74 -9.39 17.53
C TYR A 130 -10.31 -10.54 18.35
N ASP A 131 -10.43 -10.37 19.66
CA ASP A 131 -10.93 -11.38 20.59
C ASP A 131 -12.03 -10.75 21.46
N SER A 132 -13.27 -11.21 21.27
CA SER A 132 -14.43 -10.64 21.98
C SER A 132 -14.38 -10.88 23.49
N ASN A 133 -13.70 -11.96 23.94
CA ASN A 133 -13.57 -12.31 25.34
C ASN A 133 -12.44 -11.54 26.03
N ALA A 134 -11.36 -11.26 25.29
CA ALA A 134 -10.20 -10.50 25.79
C ALA A 134 -10.34 -8.98 25.61
N GLY A 135 -11.53 -8.48 25.29
CA GLY A 135 -11.82 -7.03 25.25
C GLY A 135 -11.51 -6.33 23.93
N GLY A 136 -11.37 -7.07 22.82
CA GLY A 136 -11.31 -6.52 21.46
C GLY A 136 -9.97 -6.77 20.77
N LEU A 137 -9.42 -5.74 20.13
CA LEU A 137 -8.16 -5.84 19.39
C LEU A 137 -6.98 -6.17 20.32
N GLN A 138 -6.19 -7.13 19.89
CA GLN A 138 -4.99 -7.57 20.58
C GLN A 138 -3.74 -6.94 19.95
N GLU A 139 -2.59 -7.15 20.58
CA GLU A 139 -1.31 -6.69 20.02
C GLU A 139 -0.91 -7.49 18.77
N TRP A 140 -0.14 -6.87 17.89
CA TRP A 140 0.45 -7.52 16.74
C TRP A 140 1.37 -8.66 17.18
N VAL A 141 1.20 -9.82 16.57
CA VAL A 141 2.06 -10.99 16.79
C VAL A 141 2.90 -11.21 15.53
N GLU A 142 4.22 -11.04 15.68
CA GLU A 142 5.17 -11.25 14.61
C GLU A 142 5.38 -12.73 14.32
N ALA A 143 5.48 -13.09 13.04
CA ALA A 143 5.56 -14.50 12.60
C ALA A 143 6.77 -15.29 13.15
N THR A 144 7.78 -14.61 13.69
CA THR A 144 9.02 -15.22 14.20
C THR A 144 9.11 -15.31 15.72
N THR A 145 8.11 -14.84 16.45
CA THR A 145 8.07 -15.00 17.92
C THR A 145 7.67 -16.44 18.28
N PRO A 146 8.47 -17.17 19.09
CA PRO A 146 8.01 -18.41 19.71
C PRO A 146 6.76 -18.10 20.55
N PRO A 147 5.79 -19.04 20.68
CA PRO A 147 4.61 -18.81 21.50
C PRO A 147 5.03 -18.34 22.88
N THR A 148 4.65 -17.12 23.24
CA THR A 148 4.86 -16.61 24.59
C THR A 148 3.98 -17.45 25.51
N THR A 149 4.63 -18.30 26.31
CA THR A 149 3.97 -19.01 27.41
C THR A 149 3.17 -17.99 28.22
N PRO A 150 1.88 -18.20 28.49
CA PRO A 150 1.10 -17.28 29.30
C PRO A 150 1.76 -17.16 30.67
N SER A 151 2.02 -15.92 31.11
CA SER A 151 2.43 -15.67 32.49
C SER A 151 1.24 -16.00 33.38
N ASN A 152 1.42 -17.04 34.20
CA ASN A 152 0.48 -17.58 35.17
C ASN A 152 0.02 -16.53 36.18
#